data_AF-A0A939DF07-F1
#
_entry.id   AF-A0A939DF07-F1
#
_cell.length_a   1.000
_cell.length_b   1.000
_cell.length_c   1.000
_cell.angle_alpha   90.00
_cell.angle_beta   90.00
_cell.angle_gamma   90.00
#
_symmetry.space_group_name_H-M   'P 1'
#
loop_
_entity.id
_entity.type
_entity.pdbx_description
1 polymer ?
#
loop_
_entity_poly.entity_id
_entity_poly.type
_entity_poly.pdbx_seq_one_letter_code
_entity_poly.pdbx_strand_id
1 'polypeptide(L)'
;MNLLGPKKDLDIANKAIDYMKSTTDFSEFQESWENFLFRIERAGEFTERTLKSKTGFQQWHKPYTDLRRKDPLLVFLRQARNAEMHSVSPTVTRPLKMAVVDKSGRGFQLNSISSQLENGTLTIDLNSPDILLDLDTRILPTDPEVVRFKNRGKWYNPPWQHLRERIRDLHPVALAELGLVFYRAYVNEAELWSQKT
;
A
#
# COMPACT_ATOMS: atom_id res chain seq x y z
N MET A 1 8.40 -20.45 24.23
CA MET A 1 8.11 -19.06 24.68
C MET A 1 6.84 -18.61 23.97
N ASN A 2 5.95 -17.83 24.58
CA ASN A 2 4.68 -17.44 23.95
C ASN A 2 4.80 -16.03 23.35
N LEU A 3 4.49 -15.87 22.06
CA LEU A 3 4.60 -14.60 21.33
C LEU A 3 3.26 -13.86 21.28
N LEU A 4 2.60 -13.70 22.44
CA LEU A 4 1.29 -13.04 22.56
C LEU A 4 1.30 -11.58 22.06
N GLY A 5 2.37 -10.83 22.36
CA GLY A 5 2.52 -9.44 21.94
C GLY A 5 2.49 -9.29 20.41
N PRO A 6 3.41 -9.94 19.68
CA PRO A 6 3.40 -9.96 18.22
C PRO A 6 2.08 -10.44 17.62
N LYS A 7 1.48 -11.51 18.14
CA LYS A 7 0.18 -12.03 17.65
C LYS A 7 -0.94 -10.99 17.80
N LYS A 8 -1.00 -10.31 18.95
CA LYS A 8 -1.95 -9.21 19.18
C LYS A 8 -1.75 -8.07 18.17
N ASP A 9 -0.50 -7.70 17.88
CA ASP A 9 -0.23 -6.68 16.85
C ASP A 9 -0.71 -7.14 15.46
N LEU A 10 -0.54 -8.41 15.09
CA LEU A 10 -1.05 -8.95 13.82
C LEU A 10 -2.58 -9.05 13.76
N ASP A 11 -3.25 -9.28 14.88
CA ASP A 11 -4.71 -9.24 14.94
C ASP A 11 -5.25 -7.80 14.80
N ILE A 12 -4.54 -6.81 15.34
CA ILE A 12 -4.86 -5.39 15.09
C ILE A 12 -4.59 -5.02 13.64
N ALA A 13 -3.48 -5.51 13.05
CA ALA A 13 -3.18 -5.32 11.64
C ALA A 13 -4.29 -5.88 10.74
N ASN A 14 -4.83 -7.06 11.07
CA ASN A 14 -5.97 -7.64 10.35
C ASN A 14 -7.21 -6.75 10.44
N LYS A 15 -7.54 -6.25 11.63
CA LYS A 15 -8.68 -5.33 11.79
C LYS A 15 -8.52 -4.06 10.96
N ALA A 16 -7.30 -3.53 10.85
CA ALA A 16 -7.02 -2.38 10.00
C ALA A 16 -7.27 -2.70 8.51
N ILE A 17 -6.94 -3.92 8.05
CA ILE A 17 -7.31 -4.38 6.70
C ILE A 17 -8.83 -4.47 6.54
N ASP A 18 -9.54 -5.00 7.54
CA ASP A 18 -11.00 -5.10 7.50
C ASP A 18 -11.65 -3.70 7.42
N TYR A 19 -11.12 -2.72 8.14
CA TYR A 19 -11.57 -1.32 8.03
C TYR A 19 -11.27 -0.72 6.65
N MET A 20 -10.08 -0.94 6.08
CA MET A 20 -9.76 -0.51 4.72
C MET A 20 -10.73 -1.08 3.67
N LYS A 21 -11.25 -2.29 3.88
CA LYS A 21 -12.23 -2.92 2.97
C LYS A 21 -13.63 -2.31 3.09
N SER A 22 -14.00 -1.81 4.27
CA SER A 22 -15.36 -1.35 4.56
C SER A 22 -15.55 0.16 4.44
N THR A 23 -14.49 0.95 4.64
CA THR A 23 -14.61 2.41 4.62
C THR A 23 -14.80 2.95 3.20
N THR A 24 -15.59 4.03 3.09
CA THR A 24 -15.76 4.82 1.86
C THR A 24 -15.01 6.15 1.92
N ASP A 25 -14.53 6.54 3.10
CA ASP A 25 -13.74 7.74 3.32
C ASP A 25 -12.25 7.44 3.11
N PHE A 26 -11.59 8.27 2.30
CA PHE A 26 -10.19 8.02 1.98
C PHE A 26 -9.24 8.36 3.13
N SER A 27 -9.61 9.30 4.00
CA SER A 27 -8.79 9.65 5.16
C SER A 27 -8.79 8.50 6.17
N GLU A 28 -9.96 7.90 6.43
CA GLU A 28 -10.09 6.70 7.25
C GLU A 28 -9.34 5.49 6.65
N PHE A 29 -9.39 5.36 5.31
CA PHE A 29 -8.61 4.35 4.60
C PHE A 29 -7.11 4.54 4.83
N GLN A 30 -6.62 5.77 4.68
CA GLN A 30 -5.22 6.11 4.86
C GLN A 30 -4.77 5.87 6.31
N GLU A 31 -5.55 6.28 7.30
CA GLU A 31 -5.26 6.01 8.71
C GLU A 31 -5.17 4.50 8.99
N SER A 32 -6.10 3.72 8.43
CA SER A 32 -6.11 2.26 8.55
C SER A 32 -4.87 1.63 7.89
N TRP A 33 -4.46 2.14 6.72
CA TRP A 33 -3.24 1.72 6.05
C TRP A 33 -1.97 2.00 6.88
N GLU A 34 -1.85 3.20 7.45
CA GLU A 34 -0.73 3.58 8.32
C GLU A 34 -0.66 2.70 9.58
N ASN A 35 -1.80 2.45 10.21
CA ASN A 35 -1.88 1.58 11.38
C ASN A 35 -1.50 0.13 11.02
N PHE A 36 -1.96 -0.40 9.87
CA PHE A 36 -1.54 -1.71 9.37
C PHE A 36 0.01 -1.78 9.24
N LEU A 37 0.61 -0.83 8.54
CA LEU A 37 2.05 -0.75 8.31
C LEU A 37 2.84 -0.71 9.62
N PHE A 38 2.37 0.08 10.59
CA PHE A 38 2.98 0.13 11.91
C PHE A 38 2.94 -1.22 12.63
N ARG A 39 1.78 -1.87 12.63
CA ARG A 39 1.53 -3.09 13.41
C ARG A 39 2.34 -4.29 12.91
N ILE A 40 2.46 -4.47 11.59
CA ILE A 40 3.25 -5.58 11.04
C ILE A 40 4.76 -5.43 11.36
N GLU A 41 5.30 -4.21 11.25
CA GLU A 41 6.72 -3.96 11.56
C GLU A 41 6.98 -4.13 13.06
N ARG A 42 6.08 -3.61 13.90
CA ARG A 42 6.16 -3.79 15.36
C ARG A 42 6.11 -5.26 15.75
N ALA A 43 5.22 -6.06 15.16
CA ALA A 43 5.15 -7.50 15.42
C ALA A 43 6.47 -8.21 15.07
N GLY A 44 7.07 -7.85 13.93
CA GLY A 44 8.37 -8.37 13.50
C GLY A 44 9.51 -8.00 14.46
N GLU A 45 9.64 -6.71 14.79
CA GLU A 45 10.67 -6.20 15.71
C GLU A 45 10.52 -6.77 17.12
N PHE A 46 9.29 -6.86 17.62
CA PHE A 46 9.03 -7.42 18.94
C PHE A 46 9.45 -8.89 18.98
N THR A 47 9.10 -9.68 17.96
CA THR A 47 9.51 -11.08 17.84
C THR A 47 11.02 -11.23 17.88
N GLU A 48 11.73 -10.44 17.08
CA GLU A 48 13.20 -10.44 17.04
C GLU A 48 13.80 -10.07 18.40
N ARG A 49 13.35 -8.96 19.01
CA ARG A 49 13.85 -8.53 20.33
C ARG A 49 13.60 -9.57 21.42
N THR A 50 12.50 -10.32 21.34
CA THR A 50 12.15 -11.35 22.30
C THR A 50 13.07 -12.56 22.22
N LEU A 51 13.49 -12.93 21.00
CA LEU A 51 14.22 -14.18 20.76
C LEU A 51 15.71 -13.98 20.48
N LYS A 52 16.20 -12.73 20.31
CA LYS A 52 17.58 -12.43 19.91
C LYS A 52 18.68 -13.07 20.79
N SER A 53 18.39 -13.31 22.07
CA SER A 53 19.33 -13.89 23.03
C SER A 53 19.31 -15.43 23.05
N LYS A 54 18.36 -16.07 22.37
CA LYS A 54 18.34 -17.53 22.26
C LYS A 54 19.43 -18.03 21.31
N THR A 55 20.18 -19.03 21.77
CA THR A 55 21.19 -19.72 20.95
C THR A 55 20.56 -20.26 19.66
N GLY A 56 21.20 -20.02 18.52
CA GLY A 56 20.71 -20.46 17.21
C GLY A 56 19.67 -19.54 16.55
N PHE A 57 19.10 -18.56 17.26
CA PHE A 57 18.08 -17.67 16.70
C PHE A 57 18.57 -16.91 15.47
N GLN A 58 19.79 -16.37 15.53
CA GLN A 58 20.36 -15.60 14.40
C GLN A 58 20.48 -16.43 13.13
N GLN A 59 20.80 -17.72 13.24
CA GLN A 59 20.88 -18.62 12.09
C GLN A 59 19.49 -18.91 11.52
N TRP A 60 18.51 -19.17 12.41
CA TRP A 60 17.12 -19.41 12.01
C TRP A 60 16.45 -18.16 11.41
N HIS A 61 16.74 -16.97 11.94
CA HIS A 61 16.13 -15.70 11.53
C HIS A 61 16.72 -15.13 10.23
N LYS A 62 17.94 -15.54 9.86
CA LYS A 62 18.66 -15.04 8.68
C LYS A 62 17.84 -15.06 7.38
N PRO A 63 17.11 -16.15 7.02
CA PRO A 63 16.29 -16.19 5.82
C PRO A 63 15.18 -15.11 5.80
N TYR A 64 14.52 -14.86 6.93
CA TYR A 64 13.50 -13.81 7.03
C TYR A 64 14.10 -12.41 6.92
N THR A 65 15.27 -12.20 7.52
CA THR A 65 16.02 -10.95 7.36
C THR A 65 16.37 -10.70 5.89
N ASP A 66 16.79 -11.75 5.17
CA ASP A 66 17.09 -11.67 3.75
C ASP A 66 15.85 -11.38 2.90
N LEU A 67 14.71 -12.01 3.20
CA LEU A 67 13.43 -11.72 2.56
C LEU A 67 13.03 -10.25 2.78
N ARG A 68 13.02 -9.75 4.02
CA ARG A 68 12.67 -8.35 4.32
C ARG A 68 13.61 -7.31 3.65
N ARG A 69 14.79 -7.74 3.21
CA ARG A 69 15.76 -6.90 2.49
C ARG A 69 15.63 -6.97 0.97
N LYS A 70 15.17 -8.09 0.42
CA LYS A 70 15.24 -8.37 -1.03
C LYS A 70 13.87 -8.56 -1.68
N ASP A 71 12.87 -9.03 -0.94
CA ASP A 71 11.52 -9.22 -1.45
C ASP A 71 10.86 -7.86 -1.75
N PRO A 72 10.37 -7.63 -2.98
CA PRO A 72 9.84 -6.32 -3.36
C PRO A 72 8.68 -5.84 -2.48
N LEU A 73 7.74 -6.72 -2.13
CA LEU A 73 6.62 -6.37 -1.26
C LEU A 73 7.10 -6.01 0.16
N LEU A 74 7.91 -6.87 0.78
CA LEU A 74 8.37 -6.62 2.15
C LEU A 74 9.25 -5.38 2.25
N VAL A 75 10.08 -5.12 1.23
CA VAL A 75 10.85 -3.88 1.15
C VAL A 75 9.92 -2.69 1.00
N PHE A 76 8.91 -2.77 0.14
CA PHE A 76 7.93 -1.69 -0.05
C PHE A 76 7.19 -1.36 1.25
N LEU A 77 6.55 -2.33 1.90
CA LEU A 77 5.78 -2.12 3.14
C LEU A 77 6.62 -1.51 4.26
N ARG A 78 7.83 -2.05 4.49
CA ARG A 78 8.75 -1.51 5.51
C ARG A 78 9.14 -0.07 5.22
N GLN A 79 9.38 0.26 3.95
CA GLN A 79 9.78 1.61 3.56
C GLN A 79 8.59 2.56 3.55
N ALA A 80 7.39 2.06 3.27
CA ALA A 80 6.14 2.81 3.35
C ALA A 80 5.88 3.22 4.80
N ARG A 81 5.99 2.29 5.76
CA ARG A 81 5.93 2.60 7.20
C ARG A 81 6.89 3.74 7.57
N ASN A 82 8.12 3.68 7.08
CA ASN A 82 9.12 4.71 7.38
C ASN A 82 8.80 6.05 6.71
N ALA A 83 8.21 6.03 5.51
CA ALA A 83 7.76 7.22 4.83
C ALA A 83 6.60 7.88 5.58
N GLU A 84 5.57 7.12 5.98
CA GLU A 84 4.42 7.68 6.70
C GLU A 84 4.81 8.23 8.09
N MET A 85 5.78 7.60 8.78
CA MET A 85 6.17 8.04 10.13
C MET A 85 7.19 9.17 10.19
N HIS A 86 8.02 9.32 9.16
CA HIS A 86 9.20 10.20 9.20
C HIS A 86 9.35 11.11 7.99
N SER A 87 8.51 10.95 6.99
CA SER A 87 8.48 11.80 5.80
C SER A 87 7.08 12.38 5.60
N VAL A 88 6.95 13.32 4.68
CA VAL A 88 5.66 13.92 4.29
C VAL A 88 5.16 13.32 2.96
N SER A 89 5.75 12.21 2.50
CA SER A 89 5.38 11.57 1.23
C SER A 89 4.32 10.50 1.48
N PRO A 90 3.09 10.68 0.96
CA PRO A 90 2.06 9.65 1.07
C PRO A 90 2.45 8.40 0.29
N THR A 91 2.06 7.24 0.79
CA THR A 91 2.32 5.94 0.15
C THR A 91 1.08 5.33 -0.52
N VAL A 92 -0.09 5.87 -0.22
CA VAL A 92 -1.36 5.62 -0.90
C VAL A 92 -1.98 6.93 -1.36
N THR A 93 -2.71 6.90 -2.47
CA THR A 93 -3.52 8.02 -2.95
C THR A 93 -4.88 7.50 -3.44
N ARG A 94 -5.82 8.41 -3.64
CA ARG A 94 -7.07 8.13 -4.35
C ARG A 94 -7.17 9.15 -5.48
N PRO A 95 -6.75 8.79 -6.71
CA PRO A 95 -6.60 9.74 -7.80
C PRO A 95 -7.98 10.24 -8.25
N LEU A 96 -8.19 11.55 -8.37
CA LEU A 96 -9.43 12.04 -8.97
C LEU A 96 -9.47 11.67 -10.47
N LYS A 97 -10.52 10.96 -10.90
CA LYS A 97 -10.78 10.74 -12.33
C LYS A 97 -11.99 11.54 -12.77
N MET A 98 -11.86 12.26 -13.87
CA MET A 98 -12.95 12.94 -14.55
C MET A 98 -13.10 12.34 -15.94
N ALA A 99 -14.33 11.99 -16.31
CA ALA A 99 -14.67 11.60 -17.66
C ALA A 99 -15.42 12.74 -18.34
N VAL A 100 -14.96 13.10 -19.55
CA VAL A 100 -15.67 13.97 -20.47
C VAL A 100 -16.26 13.08 -21.56
N VAL A 101 -17.58 13.10 -21.71
CA VAL A 101 -18.30 12.24 -22.65
C VAL A 101 -19.22 13.08 -23.53
N ASP A 102 -19.39 12.67 -24.78
CA ASP A 102 -20.44 13.22 -25.64
C ASP A 102 -21.81 12.67 -25.19
N LYS A 103 -22.76 13.55 -24.91
CA LYS A 103 -24.12 13.21 -24.46
C LYS A 103 -24.89 12.38 -25.48
N SER A 104 -24.56 12.54 -26.77
CA SER A 104 -25.20 11.75 -27.83
C SER A 104 -24.67 10.31 -27.90
N GLY A 105 -23.61 9.98 -27.13
CA GLY A 105 -23.03 8.64 -27.05
C GLY A 105 -22.22 8.23 -28.28
N ARG A 106 -22.03 9.14 -29.25
CA ARG A 106 -21.28 8.87 -30.49
C ARG A 106 -19.77 8.99 -30.28
N GLY A 107 -19.36 9.58 -29.16
CA GLY A 107 -17.97 9.96 -28.93
C GLY A 107 -17.63 11.22 -29.74
N PHE A 108 -16.40 11.71 -29.57
CA PHE A 108 -15.94 12.91 -30.26
C PHE A 108 -14.45 12.81 -30.58
N GLN A 109 -14.03 13.52 -31.63
CA GLN A 109 -12.62 13.62 -31.99
C GLN A 109 -11.94 14.73 -31.19
N LEU A 110 -10.67 14.54 -30.87
CA LEU A 110 -9.87 15.47 -30.10
C LEU A 110 -8.57 15.74 -30.86
N ASN A 111 -8.39 16.98 -31.31
CA ASN A 111 -7.15 17.43 -31.95
C ASN A 111 -6.07 17.70 -30.90
N SER A 112 -6.45 18.37 -29.81
CA SER A 112 -5.54 18.67 -28.71
C SER A 112 -6.30 18.95 -27.41
N ILE A 113 -5.63 18.68 -26.30
CA ILE A 113 -6.10 19.02 -24.95
C ILE A 113 -5.03 19.86 -24.26
N SER A 114 -5.45 20.94 -23.59
CA SER A 114 -4.60 21.67 -22.65
C SER A 114 -5.34 21.86 -21.33
N SER A 115 -4.59 21.96 -20.25
CA SER A 115 -5.15 22.20 -18.92
C SER A 115 -4.32 23.22 -18.16
N GLN A 116 -4.99 24.12 -17.44
CA GLN A 116 -4.38 25.12 -16.58
C GLN A 116 -5.08 25.12 -15.21
N LEU A 117 -4.29 25.26 -14.14
CA LEU A 117 -4.80 25.38 -12.78
C LEU A 117 -4.44 26.77 -12.25
N GLU A 118 -5.42 27.66 -12.17
CA GLU A 118 -5.25 29.02 -11.67
C GLU A 118 -6.33 29.33 -10.63
N ASN A 119 -5.93 29.93 -9.50
CA ASN A 119 -6.84 30.32 -8.42
C ASN A 119 -7.80 29.19 -7.96
N GLY A 120 -7.31 27.94 -7.95
CA GLY A 120 -8.10 26.76 -7.57
C GLY A 120 -9.12 26.30 -8.63
N THR A 121 -9.12 26.92 -9.81
CA THR A 121 -9.96 26.52 -10.95
C THR A 121 -9.12 25.74 -11.96
N LEU A 122 -9.51 24.50 -12.23
CA LEU A 122 -8.95 23.70 -13.32
C LEU A 122 -9.72 24.01 -14.61
N THR A 123 -9.09 24.72 -15.53
CA THR A 123 -9.60 24.94 -16.88
C THR A 123 -9.03 23.87 -17.80
N ILE A 124 -9.90 23.21 -18.58
CA ILE A 124 -9.49 22.24 -19.59
C ILE A 124 -10.02 22.71 -20.94
N ASP A 125 -9.11 23.04 -21.85
CA ASP A 125 -9.45 23.41 -23.21
C ASP A 125 -9.38 22.18 -24.10
N LEU A 126 -10.50 21.87 -24.74
CA LEU A 126 -10.65 20.76 -25.68
C LEU A 126 -10.78 21.34 -27.08
N ASN A 127 -9.79 21.06 -27.93
CA ASN A 127 -9.87 21.40 -29.35
C ASN A 127 -10.36 20.18 -30.11
N SER A 128 -11.46 20.33 -30.82
CA SER A 128 -12.11 19.25 -31.56
C SER A 128 -12.59 19.77 -32.91
N PRO A 129 -12.51 18.97 -33.99
CA PRO A 129 -13.08 19.31 -35.28
C PRO A 129 -14.61 19.17 -35.31
N ASP A 130 -15.22 18.61 -34.26
CA ASP A 130 -16.66 18.36 -34.21
C ASP A 130 -17.42 19.67 -33.93
N ILE A 131 -18.33 20.01 -34.84
CA ILE A 131 -19.02 21.33 -34.87
C ILE A 131 -20.13 21.41 -33.80
N LEU A 132 -20.64 20.28 -33.34
CA LEU A 132 -21.73 20.17 -32.36
C LEU A 132 -21.32 19.23 -31.23
N LEU A 133 -20.45 19.73 -30.35
CA LEU A 133 -20.07 19.03 -29.12
C LEU A 133 -21.09 19.31 -28.03
N ASP A 134 -21.87 18.30 -27.68
CA ASP A 134 -22.69 18.32 -26.47
C ASP A 134 -22.00 17.45 -25.42
N LEU A 135 -21.16 18.08 -24.59
CA LEU A 135 -20.35 17.37 -23.61
C LEU A 135 -21.05 17.29 -22.25
N ASP A 136 -20.80 16.19 -21.57
CA ASP A 136 -21.10 15.97 -20.16
C ASP A 136 -19.82 15.63 -19.41
N THR A 137 -19.71 16.10 -18.17
CA THR A 137 -18.56 15.86 -17.31
C THR A 137 -19.01 15.17 -16.04
N ARG A 138 -18.33 14.06 -15.71
CA ARG A 138 -18.62 13.30 -14.49
C ARG A 138 -17.34 12.96 -13.76
N ILE A 139 -17.35 13.20 -12.46
CA ILE A 139 -16.32 12.71 -11.55
C ILE A 139 -16.59 11.23 -11.35
N LEU A 140 -15.61 10.40 -11.68
CA LEU A 140 -15.67 8.97 -11.49
C LEU A 140 -15.10 8.63 -10.11
N PRO A 141 -15.78 7.80 -9.31
CA PRO A 141 -15.18 7.22 -8.12
C PRO A 141 -13.96 6.41 -8.54
N THR A 142 -12.91 6.49 -7.73
CA THR A 142 -11.67 5.75 -7.94
C THR A 142 -11.31 4.99 -6.69
N ASP A 143 -10.65 3.86 -6.92
CA ASP A 143 -10.11 3.06 -5.85
C ASP A 143 -8.80 3.67 -5.33
N PRO A 144 -8.48 3.47 -4.05
CA PRO A 144 -7.15 3.72 -3.51
C PRO A 144 -6.07 2.95 -4.26
N GLU A 145 -4.94 3.58 -4.50
CA GLU A 145 -3.77 2.98 -5.14
C GLU A 145 -2.50 3.25 -4.34
N VAL A 146 -1.58 2.29 -4.33
CA VAL A 146 -0.23 2.55 -3.82
C VAL A 146 0.55 3.39 -4.81
N VAL A 147 1.31 4.36 -4.30
CA VAL A 147 2.12 5.26 -5.13
C VAL A 147 3.59 5.07 -4.89
N ARG A 148 4.39 5.51 -5.87
CA ARG A 148 5.83 5.65 -5.69
C ARG A 148 6.11 6.77 -4.68
N PHE A 149 6.93 6.47 -3.67
CA PHE A 149 7.30 7.44 -2.64
C PHE A 149 8.82 7.52 -2.45
N LYS A 150 9.28 8.62 -1.86
CA LYS A 150 10.70 8.85 -1.55
C LYS A 150 10.92 8.70 -0.05
N ASN A 151 11.85 7.85 0.33
CA ASN A 151 12.29 7.72 1.72
C ASN A 151 13.82 7.79 1.80
N ARG A 152 14.35 8.68 2.65
CA ARG A 152 15.79 8.93 2.85
C ARG A 152 16.57 9.06 1.53
N GLY A 153 16.07 9.89 0.62
CA GLY A 153 16.73 10.13 -0.67
C GLY A 153 16.49 9.09 -1.75
N LYS A 154 15.97 7.90 -1.41
CA LYS A 154 15.72 6.79 -2.35
C LYS A 154 14.25 6.69 -2.71
N TRP A 155 13.98 6.40 -3.98
CA TRP A 155 12.64 6.12 -4.48
C TRP A 155 12.29 4.64 -4.34
N TYR A 156 11.06 4.38 -3.93
CA TYR A 156 10.46 3.05 -3.83
C TYR A 156 9.21 3.01 -4.69
N ASN A 157 9.17 2.06 -5.64
CA ASN A 157 8.04 1.86 -6.54
C ASN A 157 7.09 0.82 -5.93
N PRO A 158 5.79 0.86 -6.27
CA PRO A 158 4.86 -0.24 -6.00
C PRO A 158 5.46 -1.61 -6.32
N PRO A 159 5.25 -2.62 -5.47
CA PRO A 159 5.88 -3.92 -5.62
C PRO A 159 5.28 -4.67 -6.80
N TRP A 160 6.07 -5.48 -7.49
CA TRP A 160 5.61 -6.29 -8.63
C TRP A 160 5.67 -7.80 -8.35
N GLN A 161 6.23 -8.20 -7.21
CA GLN A 161 6.46 -9.58 -6.82
C GLN A 161 6.47 -9.73 -5.30
N HIS A 162 6.04 -10.90 -4.81
CA HIS A 162 6.18 -11.34 -3.43
C HIS A 162 6.50 -12.84 -3.40
N LEU A 163 7.51 -13.25 -2.65
CA LEU A 163 7.95 -14.64 -2.49
C LEU A 163 8.16 -15.37 -3.82
N ARG A 164 8.74 -14.66 -4.79
CA ARG A 164 8.97 -15.10 -6.18
C ARG A 164 7.74 -15.18 -7.07
N GLU A 165 6.55 -14.86 -6.57
CA GLU A 165 5.31 -14.83 -7.35
C GLU A 165 4.92 -13.42 -7.75
N ARG A 166 4.42 -13.27 -8.98
CA ARG A 166 3.99 -11.97 -9.51
C ARG A 166 2.73 -11.51 -8.80
N ILE A 167 2.74 -10.26 -8.32
CA ILE A 167 1.55 -9.62 -7.77
C ILE A 167 0.66 -9.17 -8.92
N ARG A 168 -0.62 -9.59 -8.92
CA ARG A 168 -1.61 -9.24 -9.94
C ARG A 168 -2.48 -8.06 -9.52
N ASP A 169 -2.77 -7.97 -8.23
CA ASP A 169 -3.57 -6.93 -7.65
C ASP A 169 -2.67 -6.01 -6.80
N LEU A 170 -2.56 -4.75 -7.24
CA LEU A 170 -1.78 -3.72 -6.55
C LEU A 170 -2.63 -2.86 -5.62
N HIS A 171 -3.90 -3.20 -5.42
CA HIS A 171 -4.74 -2.51 -4.45
C HIS A 171 -4.10 -2.59 -3.04
N PRO A 172 -4.04 -1.51 -2.25
CA PRO A 172 -3.34 -1.51 -0.97
C PRO A 172 -3.82 -2.61 -0.01
N VAL A 173 -5.12 -2.95 -0.04
CA VAL A 173 -5.68 -4.07 0.72
C VAL A 173 -5.04 -5.41 0.33
N ALA A 174 -4.93 -5.71 -0.96
CA ALA A 174 -4.34 -6.97 -1.42
C ALA A 174 -2.86 -7.08 -1.01
N LEU A 175 -2.11 -5.97 -1.10
CA LEU A 175 -0.73 -5.90 -0.64
C LEU A 175 -0.61 -6.09 0.88
N ALA A 176 -1.56 -5.51 1.63
CA ALA A 176 -1.61 -5.66 3.09
C ALA A 176 -1.88 -7.10 3.51
N GLU A 177 -2.79 -7.79 2.83
CA GLU A 177 -3.10 -9.20 3.09
C GLU A 177 -1.88 -10.10 2.84
N LEU A 178 -1.18 -9.91 1.72
CA LEU A 178 0.06 -10.64 1.43
C LEU A 178 1.12 -10.40 2.52
N GLY A 179 1.30 -9.15 2.94
CA GLY A 179 2.21 -8.80 4.03
C GLY A 179 1.80 -9.44 5.36
N LEU A 180 0.51 -9.43 5.70
CA LEU A 180 -0.03 -10.03 6.90
C LEU A 180 0.21 -11.54 6.94
N VAL A 181 -0.02 -12.24 5.82
CA VAL A 181 0.25 -13.68 5.69
C VAL A 181 1.71 -13.98 5.98
N PHE A 182 2.64 -13.23 5.40
CA PHE A 182 4.08 -13.39 5.66
C PHE A 182 4.41 -13.20 7.15
N TYR A 183 3.95 -12.11 7.76
CA TYR A 183 4.27 -11.83 9.16
C TYR A 183 3.60 -12.81 10.13
N ARG A 184 2.38 -13.31 9.84
CA ARG A 184 1.74 -14.38 10.61
C ARG A 184 2.55 -15.68 10.54
N ALA A 185 3.00 -16.07 9.35
CA ALA A 185 3.87 -17.24 9.19
C ALA A 185 5.16 -17.07 9.99
N TYR A 186 5.85 -15.94 9.84
CA TYR A 186 7.07 -15.63 10.58
C TYR A 186 6.91 -15.74 12.11
N VAL A 187 5.87 -15.10 12.68
CA VAL A 187 5.64 -15.13 14.13
C VAL A 187 5.29 -16.54 14.62
N ASN A 188 4.47 -17.28 13.87
CA ASN A 188 4.10 -18.65 14.25
C ASN A 188 5.29 -19.60 14.19
N GLU A 189 6.10 -19.52 13.14
CA GLU A 189 7.31 -20.32 13.00
C GLU A 189 8.35 -19.96 14.08
N ALA A 190 8.49 -18.68 14.41
CA ALA A 190 9.35 -18.23 15.51
C ALA A 190 8.93 -18.84 16.86
N GLU A 191 7.62 -18.87 17.12
CA GLU A 191 7.07 -19.45 18.34
C GLU A 191 7.37 -20.94 18.43
N LEU A 192 7.08 -21.70 17.37
CA LEU A 192 7.36 -23.13 17.29
C LEU A 192 8.85 -23.43 17.42
N TRP A 193 9.71 -22.68 16.73
CA TRP A 193 11.16 -22.79 16.83
C TRP A 193 11.63 -22.57 18.28
N SER A 194 11.06 -21.58 18.97
CA SER A 194 11.41 -21.25 20.36
C SER A 194 10.96 -22.28 21.40
N GLN A 195 10.09 -23.23 21.03
CA GLN A 195 9.61 -24.30 21.89
C GLN A 195 10.42 -25.58 21.72
N LYS A 196 11.01 -25.78 20.53
CA LYS A 196 11.87 -26.93 20.21
C LYS A 196 13.32 -26.75 20.69
N THR A 197 13.72 -25.51 20.99
CA THR A 197 15.08 -25.09 21.38
C THR A 197 15.07 -24.39 22.73
#